data_AF-A0A7X7DI35-F1
#
_entry.id   AF-A0A7X7DI35-F1
#
_cell.length_a   1.000
_cell.length_b   1.000
_cell.length_c   1.000
_cell.angle_alpha   90.00
_cell.angle_beta   90.00
_cell.angle_gamma   90.00
#
_symmetry.space_group_name_H-M   'P 1'
#
loop_
_entity.id
_entity.type
_entity.pdbx_description
1 polymer ?
#
loop_
_entity_poly.entity_id
_entity_poly.type
_entity_poly.pdbx_seq_one_letter_code
_entity_poly.pdbx_strand_id
1 'polypeptide(L)' 'FKVRVLDGTDGTGAKVRVLIESSDGTSIWGTVGVSANVIEASWLALIDSMKYKLLKDALSANRS' A
#
# COMPACT_ATOMS: atom_id res chain seq x y z
N PHE A 1 0.00 -0.38 -12.29
CA PHE A 1 0.32 0.43 -11.10
C PHE A 1 -0.28 1.82 -11.26
N LYS A 2 -1.28 2.17 -10.45
CA LYS A 2 -1.94 3.49 -10.50
C LYS A 2 -1.74 4.17 -9.15
N VAL A 3 -0.81 5.11 -9.10
CA VAL A 3 -0.50 5.88 -7.88
C VAL A 3 -1.39 7.12 -7.87
N ARG A 4 -2.13 7.32 -6.78
CA ARG A 4 -2.82 8.59 -6.50
C ARG A 4 -2.15 9.23 -5.29
N VAL A 5 -1.55 10.40 -5.51
CA VAL A 5 -1.03 11.27 -4.45
C VAL A 5 -2.14 12.22 -4.04
N LEU A 6 -2.51 12.19 -2.76
CA LEU A 6 -3.42 13.16 -2.16
C LEU A 6 -2.56 14.14 -1.35
N ASP A 7 -2.39 15.36 -1.85
CA ASP A 7 -1.71 16.42 -1.10
C ASP A 7 -2.66 16.96 -0.03
N GLY A 8 -2.29 16.79 1.24
CA GLY A 8 -2.99 17.39 2.36
C GLY A 8 -2.75 18.90 2.39
N THR A 9 -3.82 19.68 2.21
CA THR A 9 -3.79 21.15 2.31
C THR A 9 -3.54 21.54 3.76
N ASP A 10 -2.38 22.14 4.04
CA ASP A 10 -2.10 23.20 5.04
C ASP A 10 -0.68 23.09 5.64
N GLY A 11 -0.13 24.27 5.95
CA GLY A 11 1.30 24.54 6.11
C GLY A 11 2.10 23.61 7.04
N THR A 12 3.37 23.43 6.71
CA THR A 12 4.46 22.87 7.55
C THR A 12 4.43 21.38 7.92
N GLY A 13 3.52 20.56 7.39
CA GLY A 13 3.47 19.12 7.69
C GLY A 13 2.69 18.25 6.71
N ALA A 14 2.69 18.61 5.42
CA ALA A 14 1.93 17.90 4.40
C ALA A 14 2.40 16.44 4.30
N LYS A 15 1.52 15.50 4.69
CA LYS A 15 1.76 14.06 4.55
C LYS A 15 1.32 13.60 3.16
N VAL A 16 2.25 13.04 2.42
CA VAL A 16 2.02 12.34 1.16
C VAL A 16 1.35 10.99 1.46
N ARG A 17 0.21 10.74 0.83
CA ARG A 17 -0.47 9.44 0.87
C ARG A 17 -0.34 8.77 -0.48
N VAL A 18 0.19 7.54 -0.50
CA VAL A 18 0.37 6.72 -1.70
C VAL A 18 -0.51 5.48 -1.58
N LEU A 19 -1.45 5.32 -2.52
CA LEU A 19 -2.24 4.10 -2.68
C LEU A 19 -1.57 3.20 -3.72
N ILE A 20 -1.32 1.93 -3.35
CA ILE A 20 -0.88 0.87 -4.26
C ILE A 20 -2.00 -0.17 -4.34
N GLU A 21 -2.46 -0.44 -5.56
CA GLU A 21 -3.37 -1.55 -5.85
C GLU A 21 -2.55 -2.71 -6.44
N SER A 22 -2.72 -3.89 -5.84
CA SER A 22 -2.06 -5.14 -6.22
C SER A 22 -3.10 -6.22 -6.52
N SER A 23 -2.77 -7.12 -7.43
CA SER A 23 -3.64 -8.24 -7.82
C SER A 23 -2.80 -9.49 -8.04
N ASP A 24 -3.29 -10.64 -7.61
CA ASP A 24 -2.72 -11.96 -7.89
C ASP A 24 -3.47 -12.71 -9.01
N GLY A 25 -4.33 -12.00 -9.76
CA GLY A 25 -5.19 -12.59 -10.80
C GLY A 25 -6.48 -13.22 -10.27
N THR A 26 -6.57 -13.54 -8.97
CA THR A 26 -7.77 -14.09 -8.34
C THR A 26 -8.44 -13.07 -7.41
N SER A 27 -7.65 -12.17 -6.85
CA SER A 27 -8.08 -11.20 -5.86
C SER A 27 -7.29 -9.90 -6.00
N ILE A 28 -7.97 -8.79 -5.70
CA ILE A 28 -7.40 -7.45 -5.75
C ILE A 28 -7.37 -6.90 -4.33
N TRP A 29 -6.28 -6.25 -3.95
CA TRP A 29 -6.15 -5.56 -2.66
C TRP A 29 -5.41 -4.24 -2.83
N GLY A 30 -5.73 -3.29 -1.95
CA GLY A 30 -5.07 -2.00 -1.89
C GLY A 30 -4.32 -1.81 -0.58
N THR A 31 -3.15 -1.20 -0.64
CA THR A 31 -2.39 -0.75 0.52
C THR A 31 -2.08 0.73 0.42
N VAL A 32 -2.01 1.40 1.56
CA VAL A 32 -1.77 2.84 1.64
C VAL A 32 -0.55 3.11 2.50
N GLY A 33 0.45 3.78 1.93
CA GLY A 33 1.60 4.30 2.66
C GLY A 33 1.43 5.80 2.87
N VAL A 34 1.82 6.27 4.06
CA VAL A 34 1.72 7.68 4.45
C VAL A 34 3.05 8.15 5.00
N SER A 35 3.67 9.14 4.38
CA SER A 35 4.91 9.78 4.85
C SER A 35 4.99 11.23 4.38
N ALA A 36 5.83 12.06 5.00
CA ALA A 36 6.19 13.37 4.48
C ALA A 36 6.97 13.30 3.14
N ASN A 37 7.52 12.13 2.78
CA ASN A 37 8.25 11.91 1.53
C ASN A 37 7.53 10.88 0.65
N VAL A 38 7.34 11.20 -0.63
CA VAL A 38 6.69 10.32 -1.62
C VAL A 38 7.41 8.99 -1.83
N ILE A 39 8.75 8.97 -1.76
CA ILE A 39 9.56 7.76 -1.91
C ILE A 39 9.31 6.83 -0.71
N GLU A 40 9.34 7.38 0.51
CA GLU A 40 9.07 6.61 1.72
C GLU A 40 7.62 6.12 1.78
N ALA A 41 6.65 6.98 1.44
CA ALA A 41 5.25 6.59 1.35
C ALA A 41 5.03 5.45 0.34
N SER A 42 5.72 5.49 -0.80
CA SER A 42 5.68 4.43 -1.81
C SER A 42 6.31 3.12 -1.31
N TRP A 43 7.43 3.21 -0.62
CA TRP A 43 8.12 2.06 -0.04
C TRP A 43 7.26 1.35 1.02
N LEU A 44 6.65 2.12 1.92
CA LEU A 44 5.73 1.60 2.94
C LEU A 44 4.52 0.90 2.29
N ALA A 45 3.87 1.57 1.34
CA ALA A 45 2.73 1.00 0.63
C ALA A 45 3.07 -0.33 -0.06
N LEU A 46 4.27 -0.42 -0.67
CA LEU A 46 4.71 -1.59 -1.42
C LEU A 46 5.05 -2.77 -0.49
N ILE A 47 5.80 -2.51 0.58
CA ILE A 47 6.12 -3.55 1.56
C ILE A 47 4.83 -4.11 2.16
N ASP A 48 3.88 -3.25 2.51
CA ASP A 48 2.61 -3.69 3.06
C ASP A 48 1.80 -4.51 2.06
N SER A 49 1.85 -4.18 0.76
CA SER A 49 1.14 -4.96 -0.26
C SER A 49 1.69 -6.37 -0.39
N MET A 50 3.01 -6.55 -0.31
CA MET A 50 3.67 -7.85 -0.35
C MET A 50 3.41 -8.66 0.92
N LYS A 51 3.54 -8.03 2.09
CA LYS A 51 3.24 -8.68 3.38
C LYS A 51 1.80 -9.17 3.42
N TYR A 52 0.84 -8.35 2.98
CA TYR A 52 -0.56 -8.72 2.92
C TYR A 52 -0.77 -9.98 2.07
N LYS A 53 -0.13 -10.05 0.90
CA LYS A 53 -0.22 -11.24 0.04
C LYS A 53 0.36 -12.50 0.70
N LEU A 54 1.56 -12.40 1.28
CA LEU A 54 2.18 -13.53 1.98
C LEU A 54 1.34 -14.03 3.17
N LEU A 55 0.80 -13.12 3.97
CA LEU A 55 -0.12 -13.44 5.07
C LEU A 55 -1.41 -14.10 4.56
N LYS A 56 -1.98 -13.58 3.47
CA LYS A 56 -3.17 -14.13 2.84
C LYS A 56 -2.93 -15.55 2.31
N ASP A 57 -1.78 -15.78 1.69
CA ASP A 57 -1.40 -17.10 1.17
C ASP A 57 -1.19 -18.10 2.31
N ALA A 58 -0.51 -17.70 3.38
CA ALA A 58 -0.34 -18.53 4.57
C ALA A 58 -1.70 -18.90 5.22
N LEU A 59 -2.63 -17.94 5.32
CA LEU A 59 -3.98 -18.19 5.82
C LEU A 59 -4.79 -19.13 4.92
N SER A 60 -4.58 -19.09 3.60
CA SER A 60 -5.22 -20.01 2.66
C SER A 60 -4.64 -21.43 2.74
N ALA A 61 -3.33 -21.56 2.94
CA ALA A 61 -2.66 -22.86 3.08
C ALA A 61 -3.01 -23.58 4.40
N ASN A 62 -3.30 -22.84 5.47
CA ASN A 62 -3.67 -23.43 6.77
C ASN A 62 -5.16 -23.86 6.85
N ARG A 63 -5.95 -23.66 5.78
CA ARG A 63 -7.37 -24.06 5.69
C ARG A 63 -7.60 -25.28 4.80
N SER A 64 -6.56 -25.84 4.19
CA SER A 64 -6.56 -27.08 3.41
C SER A 64 -5.94 -28.23 4.20
#